data_AF-A0A6L6UBT3-F1
#
_entry.id   AF-A0A6L6UBT3-F1
#
_cell.length_a   1.000
_cell.length_b   1.000
_cell.length_c   1.000
_cell.angle_alpha   90.00
_cell.angle_beta   90.00
_cell.angle_gamma   90.00
#
_symmetry.space_group_name_H-M   'P 1'
#
loop_
_entity.id
_entity.type
_entity.pdbx_description
1 polymer ?
#
loop_
_entity_poly.entity_id
_entity_poly.type
_entity_poly.pdbx_seq_one_letter_code
_entity_poly.pdbx_strand_id
1 'polypeptide(L)'
;MFLQLETVKDEIKDLDSLKFAIWFHDIIYKSTNKDNEEQSANFAQQTLKSMNFDNFKIKKVTKLIISTKKHTLLLNENYDNAYLLDLDLSILGSDWKTYSNYVNNIRKEYIIYPNILYKPGRKKVIKNFLERESLYFTNVFKTKFEEQARHNLTKEIKML
;
A
#
# COMPACT_ATOMS: atom_id res chain seq x y z
N MET A 1 -1.81 7.44 -4.74
CA MET A 1 -0.90 7.92 -3.68
C MET A 1 -0.63 9.43 -3.76
N PHE A 2 0.06 9.97 -4.78
CA PHE A 2 0.43 11.42 -4.81
C PHE A 2 -0.72 12.40 -4.63
N LEU A 3 -1.88 12.15 -5.23
CA LEU A 3 -3.05 13.01 -5.05
C LEU A 3 -3.45 13.13 -3.56
N GLN A 4 -3.37 12.02 -2.82
CA GLN A 4 -3.66 12.02 -1.38
C GLN A 4 -2.50 12.60 -0.57
N LEU A 5 -1.25 12.40 -1.01
CA LEU A 5 -0.06 13.00 -0.36
C LEU A 5 -0.17 14.53 -0.32
N GLU A 6 -0.64 15.17 -1.40
CA GLU A 6 -0.81 16.62 -1.42
C GLU A 6 -1.76 17.13 -0.33
N THR A 7 -2.71 16.32 0.13
CA THR A 7 -3.67 16.70 1.18
C THR A 7 -3.08 16.63 2.60
N VAL A 8 -1.92 15.99 2.77
CA VAL A 8 -1.27 15.76 4.07
C VAL A 8 0.20 16.12 4.09
N LYS A 9 0.72 16.80 3.05
CA LYS A 9 2.16 17.06 2.88
C LYS A 9 2.78 17.84 4.04
N ASP A 10 1.99 18.71 4.69
CA ASP A 10 2.43 19.55 5.81
C ASP A 10 2.63 18.72 7.10
N GLU A 11 2.06 17.52 7.16
CA GLU A 11 2.22 16.57 8.27
C GLU A 11 3.46 15.68 8.11
N ILE A 12 4.08 15.67 6.92
CA ILE A 12 5.19 14.78 6.57
C ILE A 12 6.53 15.40 7.02
N LYS A 13 7.32 14.63 7.78
CA LYS A 13 8.61 15.10 8.29
C LYS A 13 9.74 15.03 7.26
N ASP A 14 9.77 13.98 6.45
CA ASP A 14 10.75 13.83 5.37
C ASP A 14 10.05 13.52 4.06
N LEU A 15 9.56 14.59 3.42
CA LEU A 15 8.78 14.50 2.20
C LEU A 15 9.53 13.80 1.06
N ASP A 16 10.83 14.03 0.93
CA ASP A 16 11.64 13.43 -0.15
C ASP A 16 11.72 11.91 0.02
N SER A 17 12.05 11.43 1.22
CA SER A 17 12.09 9.98 1.51
C SER A 17 10.72 9.34 1.28
N LEU A 18 9.63 10.02 1.68
CA LEU A 18 8.29 9.50 1.45
C LEU A 18 7.94 9.43 -0.04
N LYS A 19 8.28 10.47 -0.82
CA LYS A 19 8.08 10.49 -2.28
C LYS A 19 8.84 9.38 -2.98
N PHE A 20 10.10 9.14 -2.61
CA PHE A 20 10.87 8.03 -3.15
C PHE A 20 10.27 6.67 -2.77
N ALA A 21 9.82 6.50 -1.53
CA ALA A 21 9.15 5.27 -1.14
C ALA A 21 7.87 5.03 -1.97
N ILE A 22 7.07 6.08 -2.21
CA ILE A 22 5.90 6.01 -3.08
C ILE A 22 6.27 5.59 -4.51
N TRP A 23 7.31 6.19 -5.10
CA TRP A 23 7.75 5.84 -6.46
C TRP A 23 8.27 4.41 -6.57
N PHE A 24 8.98 3.92 -5.56
CA PHE A 24 9.69 2.67 -5.69
C PHE A 24 8.99 1.46 -5.08
N HIS A 25 7.99 1.60 -4.20
CA HIS A 25 7.51 0.45 -3.41
C HIS A 25 7.06 -0.76 -4.24
N ASP A 26 6.39 -0.52 -5.38
CA ASP A 26 5.89 -1.55 -6.31
C ASP A 26 6.61 -1.52 -7.67
N ILE A 27 7.82 -0.95 -7.76
CA ILE A 27 8.55 -0.87 -9.04
C ILE A 27 8.90 -2.25 -9.60
N ILE A 28 9.18 -3.21 -8.70
CA ILE A 28 9.27 -4.62 -9.02
C ILE A 28 8.00 -5.30 -8.51
N TYR A 29 7.18 -5.81 -9.43
CA TYR A 29 5.96 -6.52 -9.08
C TYR A 29 5.74 -7.75 -9.94
N LYS A 30 5.66 -8.91 -9.28
CA LYS A 30 5.23 -10.17 -9.88
C LYS A 30 4.26 -10.88 -8.94
N SER A 31 3.02 -11.08 -9.37
CA SER A 31 1.92 -11.62 -8.53
C SER A 31 2.19 -13.01 -7.93
N THR A 32 3.13 -13.77 -8.51
CA THR A 32 3.56 -15.10 -8.04
C THR A 32 4.67 -15.07 -7.00
N ASN A 33 5.32 -13.93 -6.82
CA ASN A 33 6.49 -13.77 -5.95
C ASN A 33 6.06 -13.22 -4.58
N LYS A 34 6.85 -13.54 -3.56
CA LYS A 34 6.60 -13.10 -2.17
C LYS A 34 7.59 -12.06 -1.68
N ASP A 35 8.53 -11.67 -2.52
CA ASP A 35 9.68 -10.81 -2.19
C ASP A 35 9.72 -9.54 -3.07
N ASN A 36 8.59 -9.16 -3.65
CA ASN A 36 8.46 -7.98 -4.52
C ASN A 36 8.94 -6.71 -3.79
N GLU A 37 8.48 -6.50 -2.55
CA GLU A 37 8.82 -5.32 -1.77
C GLU A 37 10.30 -5.29 -1.39
N GLU A 38 10.90 -6.43 -1.06
CA GLU A 38 12.35 -6.51 -0.84
C GLU A 38 13.14 -6.24 -2.13
N GLN A 39 12.70 -6.75 -3.28
CA GLN A 39 13.33 -6.48 -4.57
C GLN A 39 13.21 -5.00 -4.96
N SER A 40 12.03 -4.41 -4.81
CA SER A 40 11.78 -2.97 -4.97
C SER A 40 12.66 -2.13 -4.04
N ALA A 41 12.79 -2.52 -2.77
CA ALA A 41 13.62 -1.82 -1.80
C ALA A 41 15.12 -1.90 -2.14
N ASN A 42 15.57 -3.05 -2.64
CA ASN A 42 16.94 -3.23 -3.14
C ASN A 42 17.20 -2.37 -4.38
N PHE A 43 16.26 -2.34 -5.34
CA PHE A 43 16.33 -1.49 -6.52
C PHE A 43 16.40 0.00 -6.15
N ALA A 44 15.54 0.44 -5.24
CA ALA A 44 15.53 1.81 -4.71
C ALA A 44 16.87 2.16 -4.05
N GLN A 45 17.41 1.25 -3.24
CA GLN A 45 18.69 1.46 -2.58
C GLN A 45 19.83 1.65 -3.59
N GLN A 46 19.92 0.79 -4.61
CA GLN A 46 20.97 0.89 -5.63
C GLN A 46 20.85 2.18 -6.44
N THR A 47 19.63 2.54 -6.83
CA THR A 47 19.34 3.74 -7.61
C THR A 47 19.63 5.02 -6.83
N LEU A 48 19.22 5.11 -5.56
CA LEU A 48 19.49 6.30 -4.75
C LEU A 48 20.97 6.44 -4.39
N LYS A 49 21.68 5.32 -4.21
CA LYS A 49 23.14 5.33 -4.02
C LYS A 49 23.86 5.90 -5.24
N SER A 50 23.46 5.53 -6.47
CA SER A 50 24.09 6.06 -7.69
C SER A 50 23.81 7.54 -7.91
N MET A 51 22.77 8.10 -7.28
CA MET A 51 22.44 9.52 -7.29
C MET A 51 23.09 10.31 -6.13
N ASN A 52 23.99 9.71 -5.36
CA ASN A 52 24.62 10.31 -4.17
C ASN A 52 23.60 10.80 -3.12
N PHE A 53 22.47 10.12 -2.98
CA PHE A 53 21.50 10.44 -1.94
C PHE A 53 22.01 10.06 -0.55
N ASP A 54 21.53 10.76 0.49
CA ASP A 54 22.00 10.54 1.86
C ASP A 54 21.74 9.11 2.35
N ASN A 55 22.78 8.45 2.88
CA ASN A 55 22.71 7.04 3.29
C ASN A 55 21.69 6.78 4.41
N PHE A 56 21.45 7.76 5.29
CA PHE A 56 20.43 7.61 6.33
C PHE A 56 19.03 7.66 5.73
N LYS A 57 18.77 8.59 4.80
CA LYS A 57 17.52 8.63 4.02
C LYS A 57 17.31 7.39 3.17
N ILE A 58 18.35 6.85 2.53
CA ILE A 58 18.25 5.59 1.76
C ILE A 58 17.74 4.45 2.63
N LYS A 59 18.30 4.28 3.84
CA LYS A 59 17.84 3.24 4.79
C LYS A 59 16.37 3.46 5.18
N LYS A 60 15.96 4.71 5.36
CA LYS A 60 14.56 5.07 5.65
C LYS A 60 13.64 4.68 4.49
N VAL A 61 13.98 5.04 3.25
CA VAL A 61 13.23 4.67 2.04
C VAL A 61 13.08 3.15 1.92
N THR A 62 14.18 2.39 2.08
CA THR A 62 14.15 0.92 2.04
C THR A 62 13.18 0.34 3.09
N LYS A 63 13.24 0.82 4.35
CA LYS A 63 12.33 0.36 5.41
C LYS A 63 10.88 0.74 5.15
N LEU A 64 10.65 1.95 4.63
CA LEU A 64 9.33 2.41 4.21
C LEU A 64 8.72 1.48 3.15
N ILE A 65 9.48 1.14 2.11
CA ILE A 65 9.04 0.19 1.08
C ILE A 65 8.72 -1.17 1.69
N ILE A 66 9.63 -1.75 2.49
CA ILE A 66 9.42 -3.07 3.11
C ILE A 66 8.16 -3.09 4.01
N SER A 67 7.82 -1.97 4.65
CA SER A 67 6.65 -1.88 5.52
C SER A 67 5.32 -2.11 4.78
N THR A 68 5.28 -1.87 3.46
CA THR A 68 4.07 -2.04 2.62
C THR A 68 3.69 -3.51 2.43
N LYS A 69 4.66 -4.44 2.51
CA LYS A 69 4.45 -5.88 2.30
C LYS A 69 3.36 -6.51 3.16
N LYS A 70 3.30 -6.11 4.44
CA LYS A 70 2.30 -6.59 5.41
C LYS A 70 1.39 -5.45 5.90
N HIS A 71 1.61 -4.25 5.39
CA HIS A 71 1.02 -3.01 5.89
C HIS A 71 1.17 -2.90 7.41
N THR A 72 2.41 -2.92 7.89
CA THR A 72 2.77 -2.84 9.32
C THR A 72 3.80 -1.74 9.55
N LEU A 73 3.63 -0.96 10.63
CA LEU A 73 4.59 0.07 11.01
C LEU A 73 5.93 -0.56 11.39
N LEU A 74 7.01 -0.17 10.70
CA LEU A 74 8.39 -0.58 10.99
C LEU A 74 9.26 0.58 11.50
N LEU A 75 8.77 1.80 11.32
CA LEU A 75 9.39 3.04 11.77
C LEU A 75 8.42 3.76 12.70
N ASN A 76 8.94 4.29 13.80
CA ASN A 76 8.17 4.92 14.87
C ASN A 76 8.73 6.28 15.30
N GLU A 77 9.73 6.80 14.58
CA GLU A 77 10.33 8.10 14.88
C GLU A 77 9.36 9.26 14.55
N ASN A 78 8.44 9.04 13.61
CA ASN A 78 7.37 9.95 13.22
C ASN A 78 6.25 9.20 12.47
N TYR A 79 5.25 9.93 11.98
CA TYR A 79 4.10 9.38 11.27
C TYR A 79 4.32 9.11 9.77
N ASP A 80 5.50 9.36 9.20
CA ASP A 80 5.73 9.19 7.75
C ASP A 80 5.43 7.75 7.29
N ASN A 81 5.78 6.75 8.10
CA ASN A 81 5.45 5.35 7.79
C ASN A 81 3.94 5.10 7.82
N ALA A 82 3.23 5.64 8.82
CA ALA A 82 1.78 5.54 8.90
C ALA A 82 1.12 6.17 7.67
N TYR A 83 1.55 7.36 7.28
CA TYR A 83 1.06 8.02 6.07
C TYR A 83 1.36 7.22 4.81
N LEU A 84 2.55 6.63 4.65
CA LEU A 84 2.82 5.78 3.48
C LEU A 84 1.82 4.63 3.35
N LEU A 85 1.56 3.91 4.44
CA LEU A 85 0.65 2.78 4.45
C LEU A 85 -0.79 3.22 4.18
N ASP A 86 -1.20 4.36 4.75
CA ASP A 86 -2.52 4.94 4.52
C ASP A 86 -2.69 5.42 3.07
N LEU A 87 -1.66 6.01 2.48
CA LEU A 87 -1.63 6.42 1.08
C LEU A 87 -1.78 5.23 0.14
N ASP A 88 -1.12 4.13 0.45
CA ASP A 88 -1.20 2.88 -0.31
C ASP A 88 -2.60 2.26 -0.23
N LEU A 89 -3.16 2.15 0.98
CA LEU A 89 -4.50 1.60 1.23
C LEU A 89 -5.65 2.56 0.86
N SER A 90 -5.36 3.77 0.42
CA SER A 90 -6.39 4.78 0.10
C SER A 90 -7.36 4.35 -1.00
N ILE A 91 -6.93 3.46 -1.91
CA ILE A 91 -7.79 2.90 -2.96
C ILE A 91 -9.00 2.16 -2.39
N LEU A 92 -8.85 1.56 -1.20
CA LEU A 92 -9.93 0.80 -0.55
C LEU A 92 -11.12 1.71 -0.23
N GLY A 93 -10.87 2.94 0.23
CA GLY A 93 -11.89 3.93 0.56
C GLY A 93 -12.39 4.78 -0.62
N SER A 94 -12.02 4.45 -1.86
CA SER A 94 -12.53 5.17 -3.04
C SER A 94 -14.02 4.92 -3.30
N ASP A 95 -14.63 5.70 -4.20
CA ASP A 95 -15.99 5.43 -4.65
C ASP A 95 -16.10 4.05 -5.33
N TRP A 96 -17.30 3.47 -5.33
CA TRP A 96 -17.49 2.10 -5.84
C TRP A 96 -17.05 1.91 -7.29
N LYS A 97 -17.21 2.93 -8.16
CA LYS A 97 -16.81 2.81 -9.56
C LYS A 97 -15.29 2.65 -9.65
N THR A 98 -14.54 3.49 -8.94
CA THR A 98 -13.08 3.40 -8.85
C THR A 98 -12.63 2.07 -8.24
N TYR A 99 -13.22 1.68 -7.10
CA TYR A 99 -12.91 0.42 -6.43
C TYR A 99 -13.20 -0.80 -7.30
N SER A 100 -14.32 -0.82 -8.02
CA SER A 100 -14.69 -1.95 -8.89
C SER A 100 -13.71 -2.13 -10.06
N ASN A 101 -13.17 -1.04 -10.61
CA ASN A 101 -12.11 -1.09 -11.61
C ASN A 101 -10.82 -1.67 -11.02
N TYR A 102 -10.46 -1.28 -9.80
CA TYR A 102 -9.34 -1.85 -9.07
C TYR A 102 -9.49 -3.38 -8.88
N VAL A 103 -10.66 -3.86 -8.42
CA VAL A 103 -10.95 -5.30 -8.29
C VAL A 103 -10.83 -6.04 -9.62
N ASN A 104 -11.36 -5.46 -10.71
CA ASN A 104 -11.26 -6.06 -12.04
C ASN A 104 -9.81 -6.18 -12.53
N ASN A 105 -8.96 -5.19 -12.22
CA ASN A 105 -7.54 -5.22 -12.57
C ASN A 105 -6.81 -6.32 -11.78
N ILE A 106 -7.05 -6.45 -10.47
CA ILE A 106 -6.51 -7.56 -9.68
C ILE A 106 -6.97 -8.90 -10.27
N ARG A 107 -8.23 -9.04 -10.70
CA ARG A 107 -8.69 -10.29 -11.31
C ARG A 107 -7.91 -10.64 -12.58
N LYS A 108 -7.53 -9.64 -13.40
CA LYS A 108 -6.70 -9.82 -14.61
C LYS A 108 -5.27 -10.20 -14.26
N GLU A 109 -4.66 -9.59 -13.24
CA GLU A 109 -3.30 -9.92 -12.78
C GLU A 109 -3.18 -11.38 -12.31
N TYR A 110 -4.25 -11.91 -11.71
CA TYR A 110 -4.33 -13.29 -11.24
C TYR A 110 -5.11 -14.20 -12.21
N ILE A 111 -5.18 -13.86 -13.51
CA ILE A 111 -5.95 -14.63 -14.51
C ILE A 111 -5.46 -16.08 -14.65
N ILE A 112 -4.18 -16.32 -14.39
CA ILE A 112 -3.57 -17.67 -14.40
C ILE A 112 -4.20 -18.63 -13.39
N TYR A 113 -4.85 -18.10 -12.35
CA TYR A 113 -5.53 -18.90 -11.35
C TYR A 113 -7.02 -19.06 -11.69
N PRO A 114 -7.54 -20.30 -11.73
CA PRO A 114 -8.97 -20.54 -11.92
C PRO A 114 -9.76 -20.01 -10.72
N ASN A 115 -11.04 -19.71 -10.94
CA ASN A 115 -11.92 -19.11 -9.92
C ASN A 115 -11.97 -19.91 -8.61
N ILE A 116 -11.89 -21.24 -8.68
CA ILE A 116 -11.92 -22.13 -7.50
C ILE A 116 -10.72 -21.92 -6.56
N LEU A 117 -9.58 -21.44 -7.09
CA LEU A 117 -8.39 -21.10 -6.29
C LEU A 117 -8.33 -19.61 -5.97
N TYR A 118 -8.65 -18.75 -6.94
CA TYR A 118 -8.58 -17.30 -6.78
C TYR A 118 -9.58 -16.78 -5.73
N LYS A 119 -10.86 -17.17 -5.82
CA LYS A 119 -11.93 -16.62 -4.97
C LYS A 119 -11.68 -16.87 -3.47
N PRO A 120 -11.33 -18.09 -3.01
CA PRO A 120 -11.01 -18.32 -1.60
C PRO A 120 -9.78 -17.54 -1.14
N GLY A 121 -8.73 -17.47 -1.97
CA GLY A 121 -7.51 -16.71 -1.67
C GLY A 121 -7.78 -15.21 -1.51
N ARG A 122 -8.53 -14.62 -2.45
CA ARG A 122 -8.91 -13.20 -2.39
C ARG A 122 -9.83 -12.91 -1.20
N LYS A 123 -10.81 -13.77 -0.91
CA LYS A 123 -11.64 -13.66 0.30
C LYS A 123 -10.81 -13.68 1.58
N LYS A 124 -9.77 -14.52 1.66
CA LYS A 124 -8.88 -14.57 2.82
C LYS A 124 -8.14 -13.24 3.03
N VAL A 125 -7.59 -12.66 1.96
CA VAL A 125 -6.94 -11.34 2.03
C VAL A 125 -7.90 -10.27 2.55
N ILE A 126 -9.12 -10.19 2.00
CA ILE A 126 -10.11 -9.19 2.39
C ILE A 126 -10.55 -9.39 3.86
N LYS A 127 -10.77 -10.64 4.29
CA LYS A 127 -11.11 -10.95 5.68
C LYS A 127 -10.03 -10.49 6.66
N ASN A 128 -8.75 -10.75 6.34
CA ASN A 128 -7.64 -10.29 7.18
C ASN A 128 -7.62 -8.76 7.35
N PHE A 129 -8.06 -7.99 6.34
CA PHE A 129 -8.21 -6.54 6.48
C PHE A 129 -9.40 -6.19 7.37
N LEU A 130 -10.56 -6.81 7.15
CA LEU A 130 -11.78 -6.55 7.94
C LEU A 130 -11.65 -6.91 9.42
N GLU A 131 -10.77 -7.86 9.76
CA GLU A 131 -10.44 -8.25 11.14
C GLU A 131 -9.61 -7.20 11.90
N ARG A 132 -8.99 -6.23 11.20
CA ARG A 132 -8.28 -5.13 11.87
C ARG A 132 -9.28 -4.21 12.56
N GLU A 133 -8.91 -3.69 13.73
CA GLU A 133 -9.70 -2.66 14.43
C GLU A 133 -9.88 -1.42 13.55
N SER A 134 -8.82 -1.02 12.85
CA SER A 134 -8.86 0.03 11.83
C SER A 134 -8.00 -0.36 10.63
N LEU A 135 -8.46 0.02 9.44
CA LEU A 135 -7.74 -0.19 8.18
C LEU A 135 -6.61 0.81 7.99
N TYR A 136 -6.80 2.03 8.52
CA TYR A 136 -5.87 3.14 8.41
C TYR A 136 -5.21 3.44 9.76
N PHE A 137 -4.02 4.04 9.73
CA PHE A 137 -3.23 4.35 10.93
C PHE A 137 -3.51 5.77 11.44
N THR A 138 -3.59 6.75 10.54
CA THR A 138 -3.75 8.17 10.88
C THR A 138 -5.22 8.59 10.96
N ASN A 139 -5.54 9.54 11.85
CA ASN A 139 -6.92 9.97 12.06
C ASN A 139 -7.55 10.60 10.81
N VAL A 140 -6.74 11.29 9.99
CA VAL A 140 -7.17 11.90 8.73
C VAL A 140 -7.69 10.85 7.77
N PHE A 141 -6.98 9.72 7.60
CA PHE A 141 -7.39 8.66 6.69
C PHE A 141 -8.51 7.79 7.28
N LYS A 142 -8.50 7.53 8.59
CA LYS A 142 -9.60 6.85 9.28
C LYS A 142 -10.93 7.56 9.03
N THR A 143 -10.97 8.86 9.32
CA THR A 143 -12.19 9.68 9.17
C THR A 143 -12.64 9.73 7.70
N LYS A 144 -11.69 9.81 6.77
CA LYS A 144 -11.98 10.01 5.35
C LYS A 144 -12.39 8.72 4.62
N PHE A 145 -11.84 7.57 5.01
CA PHE A 145 -11.87 6.36 4.18
C PHE A 145 -12.35 5.10 4.88
N GLU A 146 -12.32 5.00 6.22
CA GLU A 146 -12.57 3.73 6.93
C GLU A 146 -13.94 3.14 6.61
N GLU A 147 -15.00 3.95 6.69
CA GLU A 147 -16.38 3.49 6.45
C GLU A 147 -16.56 3.00 5.00
N GLN A 148 -16.16 3.82 4.03
CA GLN A 148 -16.25 3.47 2.60
C GLN A 148 -15.40 2.24 2.26
N ALA A 149 -14.21 2.12 2.85
CA ALA A 149 -13.32 0.98 2.65
C ALA A 149 -13.96 -0.32 3.15
N ARG A 150 -14.52 -0.32 4.35
CA ARG A 150 -15.23 -1.49 4.90
C ARG A 150 -16.46 -1.86 4.06
N HIS A 151 -17.19 -0.86 3.56
CA HIS A 151 -18.31 -1.09 2.64
C HIS A 151 -17.84 -1.78 1.36
N ASN A 152 -16.80 -1.25 0.72
CA ASN A 152 -16.23 -1.78 -0.52
C ASN A 152 -15.71 -3.22 -0.36
N LEU A 153 -14.92 -3.48 0.69
CA LEU A 153 -14.39 -4.81 1.01
C LEU A 153 -15.51 -5.83 1.26
N THR A 154 -16.54 -5.44 2.02
CA THR A 154 -17.69 -6.30 2.30
C THR A 154 -18.50 -6.60 1.03
N LYS A 155 -18.66 -5.60 0.15
CA LYS A 155 -19.33 -5.77 -1.14
C LYS A 155 -18.56 -6.69 -2.07
N GLU A 156 -17.23 -6.56 -2.14
CA GLU A 156 -16.37 -7.46 -2.91
C GLU A 156 -16.50 -8.92 -2.44
N ILE A 157 -16.50 -9.18 -1.13
CA ILE A 157 -16.68 -10.54 -0.59
C ILE A 157 -17.97 -11.19 -1.11
N LYS A 158 -19.07 -10.43 -1.22
CA LYS A 158 -20.37 -10.93 -1.69
C LYS A 158 -20.37 -11.25 -3.20
N MET A 159 -19.46 -10.63 -3.96
CA MET A 159 -19.32 -10.83 -5.40
C MET A 159 -18.37 -11.98 -5.77
N LEU A 160 -17.45 -12.33 -4.87
CA LEU A 160 -16.53 -13.47 -5.01
C LEU A 160 -17.26 -14.78 -4.71
#